data_AF-A0A059GCA3-F1
#
_entry.id   AF-A0A059GCA3-F1
#
_cell.length_a   1.000
_cell.length_b   1.000
_cell.length_c   1.000
_cell.angle_alpha   90.00
_cell.angle_beta   90.00
_cell.angle_gamma   90.00
#
_symmetry.space_group_name_H-M   'P 1'
#
loop_
_entity.id
_entity.type
_entity.pdbx_description
1 polymer ?
#
loop_
_entity_poly.entity_id
_entity_poly.type
_entity_poly.pdbx_seq_one_letter_code
_entity_poly.pdbx_strand_id
1 'polypeptide(L)'
;MATLFDSIDTGPEDDGRTIEGILEEIRTIYASDDRPWVIGYSGGKDSTCALQMIWNAVAKLPKTKRKKPIYVLSSDTLVETPVIVEYINQAIDSINKAAADQGLPIEARKVVPDISDSFWVNLLGKGYPAPSRRFRWCTERLKIDPANAFIKEKVAEFGEVIMVLGVRRAESATRAQVMSLHRIKNSALSRHSSLVGAFVYTPIEAFSTDDVWNYLLQNENPWGGDNRQLLAMYRNAQAGECPLVVDKNTESCGNSRFGCWVCTVVTKDKAMEAMIDNGETWLEPLLDLRDELAATQDPEQKSKYRDYRRRDGRVMFKSDSTDVIPGPYRMSYRKEFLKKLLEAQVEVNRNAPPGEKTVLIHDAELMEIRRLWRSEAGEWEDFVATNVSEILGRALPVEDDDGYRFDGSDGEILEEVCAEYDVPPELLAQLLEVERSVRGLKRRSSVHQRIGAVMEREWRDQEEAVAAHAARKSRDAS
;
A
#
# COMPACT_ATOMS: atom_id res chain seq x y z
N MET A 1 -40.94 -23.37 39.53
CA MET A 1 -40.97 -24.21 38.31
C MET A 1 -39.86 -23.73 37.40
N ALA A 2 -38.75 -24.47 37.41
CA ALA A 2 -37.51 -24.17 36.73
C ALA A 2 -37.57 -24.50 35.24
N THR A 3 -36.91 -23.67 34.42
CA THR A 3 -36.27 -24.01 33.14
C THR A 3 -35.25 -22.88 32.87
N LEU A 4 -34.02 -23.01 33.37
CA LEU A 4 -32.84 -23.51 32.65
C LEU A 4 -32.55 -22.71 31.36
N PHE A 5 -31.74 -21.67 31.56
CA PHE A 5 -30.88 -21.08 30.55
C PHE A 5 -29.83 -22.12 30.16
N ASP A 6 -29.91 -22.66 28.94
CA ASP A 6 -28.75 -23.32 28.34
C ASP A 6 -27.85 -22.23 27.77
N SER A 7 -26.71 -22.08 28.43
CA SER A 7 -25.53 -21.41 27.93
C SER A 7 -25.06 -22.12 26.66
N ILE A 8 -25.09 -21.41 25.53
CA ILE A 8 -24.36 -21.82 24.33
C ILE A 8 -22.87 -21.66 24.65
N ASP A 9 -22.26 -22.78 24.99
CA ASP A 9 -20.81 -22.96 25.08
C ASP A 9 -20.24 -22.84 23.66
N THR A 10 -19.71 -21.67 23.32
CA THR A 10 -18.87 -21.47 22.13
C THR A 10 -17.40 -21.51 22.53
N GLY A 11 -16.95 -22.67 23.01
CA GLY A 11 -15.53 -23.02 23.00
C GLY A 11 -15.02 -23.23 21.55
N PRO A 12 -13.70 -23.21 21.32
CA PRO A 12 -13.13 -23.45 20.00
C PRO A 12 -13.32 -24.93 19.66
N GLU A 13 -14.27 -25.24 18.78
CA GLU A 13 -14.36 -26.56 18.15
C GLU A 13 -13.06 -26.79 17.34
N ASP A 14 -12.25 -27.72 17.82
CA ASP A 14 -11.26 -28.42 17.01
C ASP A 14 -12.03 -29.17 15.91
N ASP A 15 -11.96 -28.65 14.70
CA ASP A 15 -12.66 -29.13 13.51
C ASP A 15 -12.21 -30.55 13.09
N GLY A 16 -11.12 -31.09 13.66
CA GLY A 16 -10.75 -32.50 13.50
C GLY A 16 -10.41 -32.91 12.05
N ARG A 17 -10.37 -31.95 11.12
CA ARG A 17 -9.97 -32.17 9.73
C ARG A 17 -8.48 -32.48 9.66
N THR A 18 -8.16 -33.66 9.16
CA THR A 18 -6.77 -34.06 8.89
C THR A 18 -6.21 -33.26 7.71
N ILE A 19 -4.90 -33.11 7.66
CA ILE A 19 -4.21 -32.47 6.52
C ILE A 19 -4.62 -33.11 5.19
N GLU A 20 -4.70 -34.45 5.12
CA GLU A 20 -5.14 -35.14 3.89
C GLU A 20 -6.61 -34.86 3.57
N GLY A 21 -7.48 -34.71 4.58
CA GLY A 21 -8.86 -34.28 4.37
C GLY A 21 -8.97 -32.91 3.69
N ILE A 22 -8.11 -31.96 4.08
CA ILE A 22 -8.05 -30.64 3.44
C ILE A 22 -7.48 -30.74 2.03
N LEU A 23 -6.43 -31.54 1.81
CA LEU A 23 -5.89 -31.77 0.46
C LEU A 23 -6.92 -32.40 -0.48
N GLU A 24 -7.78 -33.30 0.03
CA GLU A 24 -8.85 -33.89 -0.77
C GLU A 24 -10.00 -32.91 -1.04
N GLU A 25 -10.33 -32.06 -0.08
CA GLU A 25 -11.27 -30.94 -0.28
C GLU A 25 -10.76 -30.01 -1.40
N ILE A 26 -9.48 -29.63 -1.36
CA ILE A 26 -8.83 -28.83 -2.40
C ILE A 26 -8.96 -29.50 -3.77
N ARG A 27 -8.64 -30.80 -3.88
CA ARG A 27 -8.76 -31.55 -5.15
C ARG A 27 -10.20 -31.58 -5.66
N THR A 28 -11.15 -31.77 -4.75
CA THR A 28 -12.59 -31.81 -5.06
C THR A 28 -13.06 -30.48 -5.63
N ILE A 29 -12.74 -29.36 -4.97
CA ILE A 29 -13.12 -28.01 -5.44
C ILE A 29 -12.38 -27.66 -6.73
N TYR A 30 -11.10 -28.02 -6.84
CA TYR A 30 -10.33 -27.77 -8.06
C TYR A 30 -10.95 -28.48 -9.27
N ALA A 31 -11.43 -29.72 -9.09
CA ALA A 31 -12.03 -30.54 -10.15
C ALA A 31 -13.53 -30.30 -10.39
N SER A 32 -14.22 -29.49 -9.57
CA SER A 32 -15.68 -29.35 -9.66
C SER A 32 -16.19 -28.46 -10.80
N ASP A 33 -15.34 -27.59 -11.33
CA ASP A 33 -15.68 -26.60 -12.35
C ASP A 33 -14.41 -26.12 -13.08
N ASP A 34 -14.54 -25.14 -13.98
CA ASP A 34 -13.44 -24.57 -14.76
C ASP A 34 -13.02 -23.14 -14.33
N ARG A 35 -13.56 -22.63 -13.21
CA ARG A 35 -13.27 -21.26 -12.74
C ARG A 35 -11.80 -21.13 -12.34
N PRO A 36 -11.04 -20.15 -12.85
CA PRO A 36 -9.65 -19.98 -12.49
C PRO A 36 -9.52 -19.64 -11.00
N TRP A 37 -8.39 -20.05 -10.42
CA TRP A 37 -8.07 -19.73 -9.04
C TRP A 37 -7.12 -18.53 -8.97
N VAL A 38 -7.36 -17.61 -8.05
CA VAL A 38 -6.49 -16.47 -7.78
C VAL A 38 -6.03 -16.55 -6.32
N ILE A 39 -4.79 -16.95 -6.10
CA ILE A 39 -4.20 -17.14 -4.78
C ILE A 39 -3.51 -15.85 -4.35
N GLY A 40 -3.97 -15.23 -3.27
CA GLY A 40 -3.29 -14.09 -2.67
C GLY A 40 -1.99 -14.53 -1.98
N TYR A 41 -0.85 -14.07 -2.50
CA TYR A 41 0.48 -14.47 -2.03
C TYR A 41 1.31 -13.27 -1.57
N SER A 42 1.68 -13.27 -0.29
CA SER A 42 2.44 -12.18 0.34
C SER A 42 3.85 -12.57 0.76
N GLY A 43 4.29 -13.80 0.47
CA GLY A 43 5.54 -14.36 1.01
C GLY A 43 5.53 -14.64 2.51
N GLY A 44 4.42 -14.39 3.21
CA GLY A 44 4.29 -14.68 4.63
C GLY A 44 4.01 -16.17 4.90
N LYS A 45 4.04 -16.58 6.18
CA LYS A 45 3.78 -17.97 6.58
C LYS A 45 2.42 -18.50 6.12
N ASP A 46 1.36 -17.70 6.29
CA ASP A 46 -0.01 -18.14 6.06
C ASP A 46 -0.30 -18.29 4.56
N SER A 47 0.14 -17.34 3.74
CA SER A 47 -0.01 -17.39 2.28
C SER A 47 0.91 -18.43 1.63
N THR A 48 2.11 -18.63 2.17
CA THR A 48 3.01 -19.73 1.76
C THR A 48 2.38 -21.09 2.07
N CYS A 49 1.84 -21.28 3.27
CA CYS A 49 1.18 -22.53 3.66
C CYS A 49 -0.02 -22.84 2.75
N ALA A 50 -0.90 -21.86 2.54
CA ALA A 50 -2.04 -22.02 1.62
C ALA A 50 -1.58 -22.42 0.22
N LEU A 51 -0.58 -21.73 -0.35
CA LEU A 51 -0.04 -22.05 -1.67
C LEU A 51 0.59 -23.45 -1.72
N GLN A 52 1.37 -23.85 -0.72
CA GLN A 52 1.95 -25.20 -0.64
C GLN A 52 0.87 -26.28 -0.59
N MET A 53 -0.21 -26.08 0.18
CA MET A 53 -1.34 -27.01 0.23
C MET A 53 -2.03 -27.12 -1.12
N ILE A 54 -2.32 -26.00 -1.79
CA ILE A 54 -2.92 -26.02 -3.13
C ILE A 54 -2.00 -26.76 -4.11
N TRP A 55 -0.71 -26.43 -4.12
CA TRP A 55 0.27 -27.04 -5.00
C TRP A 55 0.33 -28.56 -4.82
N ASN A 56 0.50 -29.02 -3.59
CA ASN A 56 0.63 -30.44 -3.24
C ASN A 56 -0.65 -31.22 -3.56
N ALA A 57 -1.83 -30.60 -3.40
CA ALA A 57 -3.10 -31.20 -3.77
C ALA A 57 -3.24 -31.37 -5.29
N VAL A 58 -2.97 -30.30 -6.07
CA VAL A 58 -3.11 -30.29 -7.53
C VAL A 58 -2.04 -31.15 -8.21
N ALA A 59 -0.81 -31.17 -7.70
CA ALA A 59 0.28 -31.99 -8.21
C ALA A 59 0.01 -33.50 -8.11
N LYS A 60 -0.87 -33.94 -7.20
CA LYS A 60 -1.30 -35.34 -7.08
C LYS A 60 -2.41 -35.73 -8.07
N LEU A 61 -3.08 -34.77 -8.73
CA LEU A 61 -4.08 -35.08 -9.75
C LEU A 61 -3.44 -35.65 -11.03
N PRO A 62 -4.13 -36.49 -11.82
CA PRO A 62 -3.66 -36.89 -13.14
C PRO A 62 -3.43 -35.66 -14.03
N LYS A 63 -2.38 -35.65 -14.88
CA LYS A 63 -2.05 -34.52 -15.77
C LYS A 63 -3.24 -34.04 -16.60
N THR A 64 -4.12 -34.96 -17.03
CA THR A 64 -5.32 -34.65 -17.82
C THR A 64 -6.37 -33.84 -17.05
N LYS A 65 -6.32 -33.81 -15.72
CA LYS A 65 -7.22 -33.03 -14.84
C LYS A 65 -6.64 -31.70 -14.39
N ARG A 66 -5.36 -31.42 -14.66
CA ARG A 66 -4.65 -30.18 -14.27
C ARG A 66 -4.83 -29.07 -15.32
N LYS A 67 -6.08 -28.75 -15.67
CA LYS A 67 -6.39 -27.84 -16.80
C LYS A 67 -6.72 -26.42 -16.37
N LYS A 68 -7.22 -26.25 -15.15
CA LYS A 68 -7.72 -24.99 -14.63
C LYS A 68 -6.55 -24.05 -14.28
N PRO A 69 -6.51 -22.81 -14.81
CA PRO A 69 -5.49 -21.84 -14.46
C PRO A 69 -5.50 -21.48 -12.97
N ILE A 70 -4.31 -21.35 -12.39
CA ILE A 70 -4.07 -20.89 -11.03
C ILE A 70 -3.12 -19.70 -11.10
N TYR A 71 -3.61 -18.51 -10.79
CA TYR A 71 -2.83 -17.30 -10.69
C TYR A 71 -2.38 -17.08 -9.26
N VAL A 72 -1.08 -16.95 -9.03
CA VAL A 72 -0.51 -16.58 -7.73
C VAL A 72 -0.19 -15.09 -7.79
N LEU A 73 -0.95 -14.30 -7.03
CA LEU A 73 -0.92 -12.84 -7.12
C LEU A 73 -0.20 -12.25 -5.90
N SER A 74 0.87 -11.51 -6.15
CA SER A 74 1.55 -10.72 -5.12
C SER A 74 1.35 -9.23 -5.35
N SER A 75 0.89 -8.50 -4.33
CA SER A 75 0.74 -7.04 -4.40
C SER A 75 2.05 -6.37 -3.99
N ASP A 76 2.71 -5.76 -4.96
CA ASP A 76 3.91 -4.96 -4.75
C ASP A 76 3.51 -3.50 -4.56
N THR A 77 3.76 -2.95 -3.37
CA THR A 77 3.38 -1.57 -3.05
C THR A 77 4.39 -0.53 -3.50
N LEU A 78 5.52 -0.95 -4.09
CA LEU A 78 6.67 -0.12 -4.44
C LEU A 78 7.39 0.54 -3.25
N VAL A 79 6.95 0.22 -2.02
CA VAL A 79 7.55 0.72 -0.77
C VAL A 79 7.70 -0.38 0.28
N GLU A 80 7.73 -1.64 -0.15
CA GLU A 80 8.11 -2.77 0.71
C GLU A 80 9.62 -2.70 1.04
N THR A 81 10.03 -3.25 2.20
CA THR A 81 11.45 -3.26 2.58
C THR A 81 12.29 -3.99 1.51
N PRO A 82 13.46 -3.47 1.10
CA PRO A 82 14.24 -4.04 0.00
C PRO A 82 14.56 -5.54 0.11
N VAL A 83 14.94 -6.00 1.31
CA VAL A 83 15.17 -7.43 1.62
C VAL A 83 13.95 -8.30 1.29
N ILE A 84 12.75 -7.77 1.54
CA ILE A 84 11.47 -8.46 1.30
C ILE A 84 11.10 -8.43 -0.18
N VAL A 85 11.39 -7.33 -0.89
CA VAL A 85 11.19 -7.23 -2.34
C VAL A 85 11.96 -8.33 -3.05
N GLU A 86 13.24 -8.50 -2.71
CA GLU A 86 14.08 -9.53 -3.33
C GLU A 86 13.60 -10.95 -2.98
N TYR A 87 13.25 -11.19 -1.71
CA TYR A 87 12.65 -12.47 -1.30
C TYR A 87 11.39 -12.82 -2.11
N ILE A 88 10.49 -11.86 -2.32
CA ILE A 88 9.25 -12.07 -3.08
C ILE A 88 9.56 -12.30 -4.57
N ASN A 89 10.50 -11.55 -5.16
CA ASN A 89 10.90 -11.74 -6.55
C ASN A 89 11.45 -13.16 -6.78
N GLN A 90 12.38 -13.60 -5.92
CA GLN A 90 12.95 -14.95 -5.99
C GLN A 90 11.89 -16.03 -5.80
N ALA A 91 10.92 -15.82 -4.90
CA ALA A 91 9.82 -16.75 -4.70
C ALA A 91 8.94 -16.86 -5.95
N ILE A 92 8.60 -15.74 -6.60
CA ILE A 92 7.80 -15.71 -7.83
C ILE A 92 8.52 -16.44 -8.96
N ASP A 93 9.81 -16.17 -9.16
CA ASP A 93 10.61 -16.83 -10.18
C ASP A 93 10.70 -18.35 -9.94
N SER A 94 10.92 -18.74 -8.69
CA SER A 94 10.96 -20.14 -8.28
C SER A 94 9.61 -20.84 -8.50
N ILE A 95 8.51 -20.18 -8.15
CA ILE A 95 7.14 -20.67 -8.40
C ILE A 95 6.93 -20.89 -9.90
N ASN A 96 7.22 -19.89 -10.73
CA ASN A 96 7.00 -20.00 -12.18
C ASN A 96 7.85 -21.11 -12.80
N LYS A 97 9.12 -21.21 -12.41
CA LYS A 97 10.03 -22.27 -12.87
C LYS A 97 9.52 -23.66 -12.45
N ALA A 98 9.21 -23.86 -11.18
CA ALA A 98 8.76 -25.14 -10.67
C ALA A 98 7.39 -25.55 -11.25
N ALA A 99 6.50 -24.58 -11.51
CA ALA A 99 5.22 -24.84 -12.16
C ALA A 99 5.42 -25.37 -13.58
N ALA A 100 6.34 -24.76 -14.35
CA ALA A 100 6.71 -25.24 -15.68
C ALA A 100 7.33 -26.64 -15.63
N ASP A 101 8.32 -26.86 -14.75
CA ASP A 101 9.03 -28.14 -14.61
C ASP A 101 8.08 -29.29 -14.21
N GLN A 102 7.07 -29.01 -13.38
CA GLN A 102 6.10 -29.99 -12.90
C GLN A 102 4.85 -30.11 -13.79
N GLY A 103 4.73 -29.28 -14.82
CA GLY A 103 3.56 -29.22 -15.70
C GLY A 103 2.27 -28.86 -14.95
N LEU A 104 2.35 -27.87 -14.08
CA LEU A 104 1.22 -27.32 -13.34
C LEU A 104 0.71 -26.03 -14.01
N PRO A 105 -0.61 -25.80 -14.07
CA PRO A 105 -1.18 -24.60 -14.65
C PRO A 105 -1.11 -23.42 -13.66
N ILE A 106 0.06 -23.17 -13.09
CA ILE A 106 0.31 -22.13 -12.09
C ILE A 106 1.15 -21.01 -12.73
N GLU A 107 0.70 -19.77 -12.59
CA GLU A 107 1.41 -18.56 -13.02
C GLU A 107 1.46 -17.57 -11.85
N ALA A 108 2.67 -17.24 -11.39
CA ALA A 108 2.90 -16.21 -10.38
C ALA A 108 3.25 -14.87 -11.02
N ARG A 109 2.61 -13.80 -10.55
CA ARG A 109 2.84 -12.44 -11.02
C ARG A 109 2.64 -11.40 -9.93
N LYS A 110 3.29 -10.25 -10.13
CA LYS A 110 3.07 -9.06 -9.30
C LYS A 110 1.97 -8.18 -9.89
N VAL A 111 1.24 -7.50 -9.01
CA VAL A 111 0.42 -6.33 -9.34
C VAL A 111 0.95 -5.14 -8.58
N VAL A 112 0.93 -3.99 -9.22
CA VAL A 112 1.44 -2.72 -8.70
C VAL A 112 0.33 -1.67 -8.71
N PRO A 113 0.36 -0.67 -7.82
CA PRO A 113 -0.54 0.48 -7.87
C PRO A 113 -0.43 1.23 -9.20
N ASP A 114 -1.56 1.81 -9.62
CA ASP A 114 -1.53 2.87 -10.63
C ASP A 114 -0.61 4.00 -10.13
N ILE A 115 0.14 4.62 -11.05
CA ILE A 115 1.13 5.65 -10.70
C ILE A 115 0.49 6.79 -9.89
N SER A 116 -0.71 7.21 -10.28
CA SER A 116 -1.45 8.25 -9.55
C SER A 116 -1.77 7.86 -8.11
N ASP A 117 -1.84 6.55 -7.82
CA ASP A 117 -2.16 5.99 -6.51
C ASP A 117 -0.94 5.49 -5.74
N SER A 118 0.27 5.62 -6.29
CA SER A 118 1.51 5.26 -5.61
C SER A 118 1.71 6.04 -4.30
N PHE A 119 2.58 5.51 -3.43
CA PHE A 119 2.83 6.11 -2.13
C PHE A 119 3.39 7.53 -2.26
N TRP A 120 4.43 7.71 -3.09
CA TRP A 120 5.09 9.00 -3.25
C TRP A 120 4.26 10.01 -4.03
N VAL A 121 3.48 9.58 -5.03
CA VAL A 121 2.56 10.49 -5.73
C VAL A 121 1.48 11.00 -4.78
N ASN A 122 0.93 10.16 -3.89
CA ASN A 122 -0.02 10.64 -2.90
C ASN A 122 0.63 11.53 -1.83
N LEU A 123 1.77 11.13 -1.26
CA LEU A 123 2.41 11.87 -0.17
C LEU A 123 3.12 13.12 -0.66
N LEU A 124 4.03 13.01 -1.62
CA LEU A 124 4.83 14.11 -2.16
C LEU A 124 4.13 14.83 -3.31
N GLY A 125 3.39 14.12 -4.18
CA GLY A 125 2.69 14.74 -5.33
C GLY A 125 1.39 15.45 -4.96
N LYS A 126 0.56 14.85 -4.09
CA LYS A 126 -0.74 15.39 -3.65
C LYS A 126 -0.70 15.97 -2.23
N GLY A 127 0.38 15.75 -1.49
CA GLY A 127 0.53 16.24 -0.11
C GLY A 127 -0.26 15.46 0.93
N TYR A 128 -0.64 14.20 0.68
CA TYR A 128 -1.40 13.43 1.66
C TYR A 128 -0.57 13.22 2.93
N PRO A 129 -1.17 13.39 4.13
CA PRO A 129 -0.46 13.10 5.37
C PRO A 129 -0.07 11.62 5.43
N ALA A 130 1.05 11.32 6.10
CA ALA A 130 1.50 9.95 6.31
C ALA A 130 0.36 9.10 6.92
N PRO A 131 0.22 7.81 6.51
CA PRO A 131 -0.87 6.97 6.97
C PRO A 131 -0.93 6.83 8.49
N SER A 132 -2.12 6.98 9.07
CA SER A 132 -2.35 6.80 10.50
C SER A 132 -3.49 5.81 10.75
N ARG A 133 -3.69 5.39 12.00
CA ARG A 133 -4.79 4.47 12.37
C ARG A 133 -6.18 4.97 11.93
N ARG A 134 -6.39 6.29 11.89
CA ARG A 134 -7.67 6.91 11.50
C ARG A 134 -7.72 7.31 10.02
N PHE A 135 -6.59 7.33 9.34
CA PHE A 135 -6.48 7.77 7.95
C PHE A 135 -5.48 6.89 7.21
N ARG A 136 -5.92 5.67 6.87
CA ARG A 136 -5.10 4.62 6.26
C ARG A 136 -5.41 4.48 4.76
N TRP A 137 -5.08 5.52 4.00
CA TRP A 137 -5.36 5.59 2.56
C TRP A 137 -4.54 4.59 1.72
N CYS A 138 -3.40 4.12 2.23
CA CYS A 138 -2.46 3.26 1.50
C CYS A 138 -2.94 1.83 1.28
N THR A 139 -3.80 1.28 2.15
CA THR A 139 -4.21 -0.14 2.04
C THR A 139 -5.11 -0.39 0.85
N GLU A 140 -6.08 0.49 0.66
CA GLU A 140 -6.99 0.43 -0.48
C GLU A 140 -6.20 0.59 -1.78
N ARG A 141 -5.52 1.72 -1.94
CA ARG A 141 -4.78 2.10 -3.16
C ARG A 141 -3.62 1.19 -3.53
N LEU A 142 -2.79 0.82 -2.56
CA LEU A 142 -1.53 0.12 -2.86
C LEU A 142 -1.70 -1.40 -2.86
N LYS A 143 -2.69 -1.95 -2.14
CA LYS A 143 -2.83 -3.41 -1.97
C LYS A 143 -4.13 -3.97 -2.55
N ILE A 144 -5.26 -3.31 -2.28
CA ILE A 144 -6.59 -3.83 -2.64
C ILE A 144 -6.94 -3.51 -4.09
N ASP A 145 -6.79 -2.27 -4.53
CA ASP A 145 -7.19 -1.83 -5.86
C ASP A 145 -6.42 -2.54 -6.99
N PRO A 146 -5.09 -2.74 -6.91
CA PRO A 146 -4.34 -3.47 -7.93
C PRO A 146 -4.76 -4.93 -8.05
N ALA A 147 -5.01 -5.58 -6.91
CA ALA A 147 -5.51 -6.94 -6.88
C ALA A 147 -6.93 -7.02 -7.45
N ASN A 148 -7.80 -6.07 -7.08
CA ASN A 148 -9.16 -5.99 -7.59
C ASN A 148 -9.21 -5.74 -9.09
N ALA A 149 -8.30 -4.93 -9.65
CA ALA A 149 -8.20 -4.69 -11.08
C ALA A 149 -7.92 -6.00 -11.82
N PHE A 150 -6.93 -6.78 -11.36
CA PHE A 150 -6.63 -8.10 -11.91
C PHE A 150 -7.79 -9.09 -11.76
N ILE A 151 -8.45 -9.13 -10.60
CA ILE A 151 -9.60 -10.01 -10.38
C ILE A 151 -10.75 -9.66 -11.31
N LYS A 152 -11.05 -8.36 -11.48
CA LYS A 152 -12.10 -7.88 -12.40
C LYS A 152 -11.80 -8.24 -13.85
N GLU A 153 -10.55 -8.14 -14.27
CA GLU A 153 -10.10 -8.60 -15.60
C GLU A 153 -10.41 -10.10 -15.78
N LYS A 154 -10.06 -10.94 -14.81
CA LYS A 154 -10.31 -12.39 -14.89
C LYS A 154 -11.80 -12.76 -14.76
N VAL A 155 -12.58 -12.02 -13.99
CA VAL A 155 -14.04 -12.16 -13.97
C VAL A 155 -14.64 -11.79 -15.33
N ALA A 156 -14.14 -10.74 -16.00
CA ALA A 156 -14.60 -10.38 -17.34
C ALA A 156 -14.24 -11.44 -18.39
N GLU A 157 -13.10 -12.11 -18.23
CA GLU A 157 -12.61 -13.16 -19.14
C GLU A 157 -13.31 -14.52 -18.92
N PHE A 158 -13.48 -14.95 -17.67
CA PHE A 158 -13.94 -16.29 -17.30
C PHE A 158 -15.37 -16.34 -16.71
N GLY A 159 -16.01 -15.19 -16.50
CA GLY A 159 -17.32 -15.06 -15.86
C GLY A 159 -17.28 -15.13 -14.33
N GLU A 160 -16.59 -16.13 -13.77
CA GLU A 160 -16.42 -16.30 -12.33
C GLU A 160 -14.99 -16.72 -11.97
N VAL A 161 -14.53 -16.37 -10.76
CA VAL A 161 -13.22 -16.76 -10.23
C VAL A 161 -13.31 -17.25 -8.78
N ILE A 162 -12.36 -18.08 -8.37
CA ILE A 162 -12.19 -18.50 -6.96
C ILE A 162 -10.92 -17.86 -6.40
N MET A 163 -11.08 -16.94 -5.46
CA MET A 163 -9.98 -16.37 -4.70
C MET A 163 -9.59 -17.29 -3.55
N VAL A 164 -8.32 -17.66 -3.46
CA VAL A 164 -7.79 -18.44 -2.35
C VAL A 164 -7.01 -17.52 -1.42
N LEU A 165 -7.39 -17.47 -0.14
CA LEU A 165 -6.77 -16.60 0.85
C LEU A 165 -6.24 -17.42 2.04
N GLY A 166 -5.00 -17.14 2.44
CA GLY A 166 -4.38 -17.69 3.64
C GLY A 166 -4.83 -16.96 4.91
N VAL A 167 -6.13 -16.94 5.20
CA VAL A 167 -6.70 -16.32 6.41
C VAL A 167 -7.18 -17.37 7.40
N ARG A 168 -7.09 -17.06 8.70
CA ARG A 168 -7.43 -18.00 9.78
C ARG A 168 -8.43 -17.37 10.75
N ARG A 169 -9.38 -18.14 11.27
CA ARG A 169 -10.37 -17.67 12.26
C ARG A 169 -9.71 -17.14 13.53
N ALA A 170 -8.64 -17.78 13.96
CA ALA A 170 -7.88 -17.42 15.16
C ALA A 170 -7.17 -16.05 15.07
N GLU A 171 -7.14 -15.39 13.90
CA GLU A 171 -6.48 -14.08 13.77
C GLU A 171 -7.27 -12.92 14.41
N SER A 172 -8.61 -12.94 14.37
CA SER A 172 -9.45 -11.98 15.11
C SER A 172 -10.94 -12.36 15.07
N ALA A 173 -11.68 -12.00 16.13
CA ALA A 173 -13.13 -12.18 16.19
C ALA A 173 -13.87 -11.47 15.04
N THR A 174 -13.42 -10.28 14.63
CA THR A 174 -14.01 -9.54 13.50
C THR A 174 -13.83 -10.28 12.17
N ARG A 175 -12.66 -10.89 11.92
CA ARG A 175 -12.44 -11.70 10.72
C ARG A 175 -13.37 -12.92 10.69
N ALA A 176 -13.50 -13.62 11.82
CA ALA A 176 -14.41 -14.77 11.94
C ALA A 176 -15.87 -14.39 11.63
N GLN A 177 -16.34 -13.23 12.12
CA GLN A 177 -17.69 -12.73 11.86
C GLN A 177 -17.91 -12.37 10.37
N VAL A 178 -16.95 -11.70 9.73
CA VAL A 178 -17.07 -11.37 8.30
C VAL A 178 -17.08 -12.64 7.43
N MET A 179 -16.26 -13.63 7.78
CA MET A 179 -16.23 -14.91 7.07
C MET A 179 -17.56 -15.65 7.18
N SER A 180 -18.20 -15.67 8.35
CA SER A 180 -19.49 -16.35 8.53
C SER A 180 -20.62 -15.68 7.76
N LEU A 181 -20.62 -14.34 7.65
CA LEU A 181 -21.65 -13.57 6.94
C LEU A 181 -21.73 -13.87 5.45
N HIS A 182 -20.59 -14.13 4.81
CA HIS A 182 -20.52 -14.36 3.36
C HIS A 182 -20.50 -15.85 2.97
N ARG A 183 -20.62 -16.75 3.95
CA ARG A 183 -20.53 -18.19 3.73
C ARG A 183 -21.71 -18.71 2.94
N ILE A 184 -21.44 -19.51 1.91
CA ILE A 184 -22.48 -20.21 1.17
C ILE A 184 -22.84 -21.48 1.95
N LYS A 185 -24.12 -21.64 2.27
CA LYS A 185 -24.60 -22.80 3.04
C LYS A 185 -24.22 -24.09 2.32
N ASN A 186 -23.66 -25.05 3.07
CA ASN A 186 -23.19 -26.35 2.57
C ASN A 186 -22.11 -26.27 1.48
N SER A 187 -21.31 -25.19 1.47
CA SER A 187 -20.16 -25.05 0.59
C SER A 187 -18.91 -24.68 1.39
N ALA A 188 -17.75 -25.11 0.90
CA ALA A 188 -16.46 -24.61 1.34
C ALA A 188 -16.16 -23.20 0.80
N LEU A 189 -16.97 -22.71 -0.16
CA LEU A 189 -16.83 -21.39 -0.75
C LEU A 189 -17.71 -20.35 -0.05
N SER A 190 -17.22 -19.11 -0.04
CA SER A 190 -17.95 -17.92 0.37
C SER A 190 -18.06 -16.95 -0.81
N ARG A 191 -18.98 -15.99 -0.77
CA ARG A 191 -19.01 -14.91 -1.78
C ARG A 191 -18.04 -13.80 -1.40
N HIS A 192 -17.38 -13.19 -2.37
CA HIS A 192 -16.63 -11.96 -2.10
C HIS A 192 -17.60 -10.83 -1.72
N SER A 193 -17.20 -9.98 -0.77
CA SER A 193 -18.08 -8.94 -0.21
C SER A 193 -18.42 -7.82 -1.20
N SER A 194 -17.48 -7.49 -2.10
CA SER A 194 -17.59 -6.35 -3.02
C SER A 194 -17.43 -6.69 -4.50
N LEU A 195 -16.96 -7.89 -4.85
CA LEU A 195 -16.63 -8.27 -6.23
C LEU A 195 -17.64 -9.30 -6.73
N VAL A 196 -18.53 -8.86 -7.60
CA VAL A 196 -19.49 -9.73 -8.27
C VAL A 196 -18.73 -10.73 -9.14
N GLY A 197 -19.10 -12.01 -9.08
CA GLY A 197 -18.42 -13.10 -9.81
C GLY A 197 -17.18 -13.66 -9.11
N ALA A 198 -16.77 -13.13 -7.96
CA ALA A 198 -15.66 -13.68 -7.17
C ALA A 198 -16.17 -14.49 -5.96
N PHE A 199 -15.66 -15.70 -5.82
CA PHE A 199 -15.84 -16.56 -4.65
C PHE A 199 -14.56 -16.59 -3.82
N VAL A 200 -14.66 -16.92 -2.54
CA VAL A 200 -13.53 -16.98 -1.62
C VAL A 200 -13.42 -18.39 -1.04
N TYR A 201 -12.21 -18.94 -1.06
CA TYR A 201 -11.84 -20.20 -0.45
C TYR A 201 -10.68 -20.00 0.53
N THR A 202 -10.78 -20.59 1.72
CA THR A 202 -9.83 -20.37 2.82
C THR A 202 -9.37 -21.72 3.38
N PRO A 203 -8.40 -22.38 2.73
CA PRO A 203 -8.04 -23.77 3.05
C PRO A 203 -7.46 -23.95 4.46
N ILE A 204 -6.89 -22.88 5.03
CA ILE A 204 -6.28 -22.88 6.36
C ILE A 204 -7.15 -22.16 7.41
N GLU A 205 -8.44 -21.94 7.13
CA GLU A 205 -9.35 -21.18 8.01
C GLU A 205 -9.32 -21.65 9.47
N ALA A 206 -9.22 -22.96 9.69
CA ALA A 206 -9.20 -23.58 11.02
C ALA A 206 -7.81 -23.65 11.68
N PHE A 207 -6.73 -23.31 10.95
CA PHE A 207 -5.37 -23.50 11.47
C PHE A 207 -5.05 -22.52 12.61
N SER A 208 -4.36 -23.02 13.62
CA SER A 208 -3.59 -22.20 14.56
C SER A 208 -2.28 -21.72 13.92
N THR A 209 -1.55 -20.85 14.61
CA THR A 209 -0.20 -20.45 14.16
C THR A 209 0.75 -21.65 14.14
N ASP A 210 0.60 -22.57 15.10
CA ASP A 210 1.44 -23.75 15.24
C ASP A 210 1.14 -24.77 14.13
N ASP A 211 -0.13 -24.94 13.75
CA ASP A 211 -0.51 -25.81 12.63
C ASP A 211 0.12 -25.33 11.32
N VAL A 212 0.15 -24.01 11.08
CA VAL A 212 0.83 -23.42 9.92
C VAL A 212 2.32 -23.75 9.92
N TRP A 213 3.02 -23.50 11.03
CA TRP A 213 4.45 -23.78 11.10
C TRP A 213 4.77 -25.27 11.05
N ASN A 214 3.99 -26.11 11.73
CA ASN A 214 4.12 -27.55 11.70
C ASN A 214 3.96 -28.06 10.27
N TYR A 215 2.95 -27.59 9.53
CA TYR A 215 2.78 -27.94 8.13
C TYR A 215 3.99 -27.53 7.29
N LEU A 216 4.42 -26.26 7.38
CA LEU A 216 5.55 -25.73 6.61
C LEU A 216 6.87 -26.47 6.93
N LEU A 217 7.12 -26.82 8.19
CA LEU A 217 8.38 -27.46 8.57
C LEU A 217 8.42 -28.97 8.29
N GLN A 218 7.26 -29.61 8.15
CA GLN A 218 7.14 -31.04 7.86
C GLN A 218 6.95 -31.36 6.37
N ASN A 219 6.62 -30.35 5.55
CA ASN A 219 6.39 -30.52 4.12
C ASN A 219 7.43 -29.73 3.32
N GLU A 220 7.99 -30.37 2.31
CA GLU A 220 8.92 -29.70 1.40
C GLU A 220 8.21 -28.60 0.62
N ASN A 221 8.90 -27.48 0.44
CA ASN A 221 8.42 -26.41 -0.40
C ASN A 221 8.49 -26.85 -1.88
N PRO A 222 7.36 -26.94 -2.59
CA PRO A 222 7.32 -27.57 -3.90
C PRO A 222 7.92 -26.72 -5.01
N TRP A 223 8.28 -25.46 -4.75
CA TRP A 223 9.05 -24.61 -5.65
C TRP A 223 10.50 -24.40 -5.21
N GLY A 224 11.00 -25.21 -4.26
CA GLY A 224 12.42 -25.23 -3.89
C GLY A 224 12.86 -24.13 -2.92
N GLY A 225 11.92 -23.37 -2.33
CA GLY A 225 12.24 -22.42 -1.25
C GLY A 225 12.57 -23.12 0.08
N ASP A 226 13.22 -22.41 1.01
CA ASP A 226 13.49 -22.95 2.35
C ASP A 226 12.49 -22.41 3.39
N ASN A 227 11.60 -23.29 3.86
CA ASN A 227 10.64 -22.96 4.91
C ASN A 227 11.34 -22.60 6.25
N ARG A 228 12.57 -23.07 6.48
CA ARG A 228 13.37 -22.68 7.66
C ARG A 228 13.95 -21.28 7.51
N GLN A 229 14.30 -20.84 6.31
CA GLN A 229 14.69 -19.46 6.05
C GLN A 229 13.51 -18.51 6.32
N LEU A 230 12.30 -18.88 5.91
CA LEU A 230 11.09 -18.12 6.25
C LEU A 230 10.90 -18.03 7.78
N LEU A 231 11.05 -19.14 8.51
CA LEU A 231 11.01 -19.14 9.97
C LEU A 231 12.10 -18.25 10.58
N ALA A 232 13.33 -18.33 10.08
CA ALA A 232 14.45 -17.50 10.53
C ALA A 232 14.17 -16.01 10.33
N MET A 233 13.58 -15.63 9.20
CA MET A 233 13.15 -14.26 8.93
C MET A 233 12.18 -13.76 10.01
N TYR A 234 11.15 -14.56 10.34
CA TYR A 234 10.17 -14.23 11.40
C TYR A 234 10.82 -14.12 12.79
N ARG A 235 11.83 -14.96 13.08
CA ARG A 235 12.59 -14.91 14.34
C ARG A 235 13.45 -13.66 14.46
N ASN A 236 14.15 -13.31 13.38
CA ASN A 236 14.99 -12.12 13.33
C ASN A 236 14.13 -10.86 13.48
N ALA A 237 12.96 -10.81 12.85
CA ALA A 237 12.00 -9.71 12.99
C ALA A 237 11.34 -9.60 14.39
N GLN A 238 11.64 -10.50 15.31
CA GLN A 238 11.22 -10.46 16.72
C GLN A 238 12.42 -10.27 17.68
N ALA A 239 13.57 -9.79 17.17
CA ALA A 239 14.78 -9.56 17.97
C ALA A 239 15.24 -10.81 18.76
N GLY A 240 15.02 -12.01 18.21
CA GLY A 240 15.54 -13.26 18.79
C GLY A 240 14.77 -13.82 19.99
N GLU A 241 13.69 -13.19 20.46
CA GLU A 241 12.81 -13.76 21.51
C GLU A 241 11.90 -14.85 20.92
N CYS A 242 12.47 -16.02 20.61
CA CYS A 242 11.70 -17.17 20.14
C CYS A 242 12.22 -18.48 20.77
N PRO A 243 11.63 -18.92 21.89
CA PRO A 243 11.78 -20.29 22.32
C PRO A 243 11.25 -21.19 21.19
N LEU A 244 12.01 -22.18 20.76
CA LEU A 244 11.45 -23.27 19.94
C LEU A 244 10.53 -24.04 20.89
N VAL A 245 9.25 -23.72 20.85
CA VAL A 245 8.29 -24.17 21.86
C VAL A 245 7.93 -25.64 21.63
N VAL A 246 8.26 -26.50 22.60
CA VAL A 246 7.79 -27.90 22.70
C VAL A 246 6.52 -27.98 23.58
N ASP A 247 6.08 -26.86 24.17
CA ASP A 247 5.00 -26.80 25.18
C ASP A 247 3.91 -25.76 24.86
N LYS A 248 2.63 -26.16 24.87
CA LYS A 248 1.45 -25.37 24.43
C LYS A 248 1.21 -24.03 25.15
N ASN A 249 1.98 -23.71 26.19
CA ASN A 249 1.81 -22.53 27.03
C ASN A 249 2.74 -21.35 26.68
N THR A 250 3.61 -21.47 25.67
CA THR A 250 4.50 -20.37 25.27
C THR A 250 4.00 -19.74 23.95
N GLU A 251 3.94 -18.40 23.89
CA GLU A 251 3.47 -17.67 22.70
C GLU A 251 4.34 -17.99 21.47
N SER A 252 3.73 -18.42 20.37
CA SER A 252 4.45 -18.82 19.16
C SER A 252 4.88 -17.64 18.27
N CYS A 253 6.04 -17.79 17.62
CA CYS A 253 6.56 -16.80 16.68
C CYS A 253 5.60 -16.63 15.49
N GLY A 254 5.22 -15.38 15.16
CA GLY A 254 4.29 -15.15 14.05
C GLY A 254 3.48 -13.85 14.07
N ASN A 255 3.63 -13.03 15.11
CA ASN A 255 2.98 -11.72 15.21
C ASN A 255 3.76 -10.59 14.53
N SER A 256 5.06 -10.78 14.27
CA SER A 256 5.85 -9.79 13.51
C SER A 256 5.44 -9.83 12.04
N ARG A 257 5.11 -8.66 11.48
CA ARG A 257 4.65 -8.51 10.10
C ARG A 257 5.69 -7.71 9.33
N PHE A 258 6.28 -8.33 8.31
CA PHE A 258 6.99 -7.62 7.26
C PHE A 258 6.01 -6.75 6.49
N GLY A 259 6.41 -5.53 6.17
CA GLY A 259 5.56 -4.61 5.43
C GLY A 259 6.34 -3.44 4.88
N CYS A 260 5.60 -2.42 4.47
CA CYS A 260 6.15 -1.23 3.86
C CYS A 260 7.09 -0.51 4.82
N TRP A 261 8.32 -0.19 4.39
CA TRP A 261 9.31 0.50 5.22
C TRP A 261 8.87 1.91 5.62
N VAL A 262 7.93 2.50 4.87
CA VAL A 262 7.32 3.82 5.15
C VAL A 262 6.18 3.77 6.17
N CYS A 263 5.93 2.64 6.85
CA CYS A 263 4.72 2.46 7.66
C CYS A 263 4.75 3.26 8.98
N THR A 264 3.90 4.29 9.04
CA THR A 264 3.70 5.14 10.22
C THR A 264 2.47 4.77 11.07
N VAL A 265 1.77 3.68 10.74
CA VAL A 265 0.58 3.23 11.52
C VAL A 265 0.99 2.56 12.83
N VAL A 266 2.14 1.90 12.83
CA VAL A 266 2.82 1.39 14.02
C VAL A 266 3.69 2.48 14.63
N THR A 267 3.99 2.40 15.91
CA THR A 267 4.84 3.42 16.58
C THR A 267 6.30 3.27 16.18
N LYS A 268 6.81 2.03 16.18
CA LYS A 268 8.17 1.67 15.77
C LYS A 268 8.13 0.54 14.74
N ASP A 269 9.07 0.57 13.80
CA ASP A 269 9.29 -0.55 12.89
C ASP A 269 10.31 -1.52 13.50
N LYS A 270 9.81 -2.39 14.39
CA LYS A 270 10.65 -3.40 15.06
C LYS A 270 11.30 -4.38 14.08
N ALA A 271 10.69 -4.61 12.92
CA ALA A 271 11.24 -5.53 11.94
C ALA A 271 12.48 -4.92 11.27
N MET A 272 12.40 -3.64 10.89
CA MET A 272 13.53 -2.92 10.32
C MET A 272 14.63 -2.63 11.36
N GLU A 273 14.26 -2.20 12.58
CA GLU A 273 15.20 -2.06 13.71
C GLU A 273 15.98 -3.38 13.91
N ALA A 274 15.29 -4.52 13.94
CA ALA A 274 15.95 -5.80 14.12
C ALA A 274 16.79 -6.25 12.91
N MET A 275 16.43 -5.87 11.67
CA MET A 275 17.28 -6.15 10.50
C MET A 275 18.60 -5.38 10.59
N ILE A 276 18.54 -4.10 10.98
CA ILE A 276 19.70 -3.24 11.20
C ILE A 276 20.59 -3.81 12.31
N ASP A 277 20.01 -4.18 13.45
CA ASP A 277 20.72 -4.79 14.58
C ASP A 277 21.40 -6.13 14.20
N ASN A 278 20.85 -6.85 13.21
CA ASN A 278 21.38 -8.12 12.71
C ASN A 278 22.37 -7.94 11.52
N GLY A 279 22.75 -6.71 11.17
CA GLY A 279 23.81 -6.42 10.20
C GLY A 279 23.37 -5.71 8.92
N GLU A 280 22.07 -5.52 8.68
CA GLU A 280 21.55 -4.78 7.52
C GLU A 280 21.58 -3.25 7.75
N THR A 281 22.72 -2.71 8.20
CA THR A 281 22.87 -1.31 8.61
C THR A 281 22.62 -0.31 7.47
N TRP A 282 22.75 -0.75 6.23
CA TRP A 282 22.42 0.05 5.04
C TRP A 282 20.94 0.41 4.93
N LEU A 283 20.05 -0.17 5.75
CA LEU A 283 18.64 0.21 5.87
C LEU A 283 18.40 1.42 6.79
N GLU A 284 19.41 1.88 7.55
CA GLU A 284 19.29 3.03 8.46
C GLU A 284 18.67 4.28 7.82
N PRO A 285 19.05 4.70 6.59
CA PRO A 285 18.43 5.88 5.96
C PRO A 285 16.91 5.72 5.74
N LEU A 286 16.41 4.49 5.54
CA LEU A 286 14.98 4.23 5.40
C LEU A 286 14.25 4.36 6.74
N LEU A 287 14.88 3.89 7.83
CA LEU A 287 14.35 3.99 9.17
C LEU A 287 14.25 5.47 9.60
N ASP A 288 15.29 6.26 9.31
CA ASP A 288 15.33 7.70 9.61
C ASP A 288 14.20 8.46 8.88
N LEU A 289 14.03 8.22 7.58
CA LEU A 289 12.93 8.81 6.79
C LEU A 289 11.56 8.42 7.33
N ARG A 290 11.39 7.15 7.70
CA ARG A 290 10.16 6.64 8.30
C ARG A 290 9.86 7.32 9.62
N ASP A 291 10.86 7.49 10.48
CA ASP A 291 10.71 8.09 11.80
C ASP A 291 10.43 9.60 11.70
N GLU A 292 11.01 10.29 10.72
CA GLU A 292 10.63 11.66 10.39
C GLU A 292 9.15 11.76 9.98
N LEU A 293 8.68 10.88 9.09
CA LEU A 293 7.26 10.82 8.71
C LEU A 293 6.36 10.54 9.92
N ALA A 294 6.77 9.62 10.82
CA ALA A 294 6.04 9.31 12.03
C ALA A 294 5.97 10.51 12.98
N ALA A 295 7.06 11.25 13.16
CA ALA A 295 7.14 12.45 13.98
C ALA A 295 6.19 13.56 13.48
N THR A 296 5.96 13.65 12.17
CA THR A 296 4.98 14.63 11.62
C THR A 296 3.53 14.36 12.04
N GLN A 297 3.23 13.18 12.57
CA GLN A 297 1.90 12.82 13.05
C GLN A 297 1.58 13.34 14.46
N ASP A 298 2.60 13.80 15.19
CA ASP A 298 2.43 14.42 16.50
C ASP A 298 1.45 15.60 16.39
N PRO A 299 0.33 15.61 17.15
CA PRO A 299 -0.62 16.70 17.16
C PRO A 299 0.00 18.10 17.31
N GLU A 300 1.07 18.24 18.10
CA GLU A 300 1.70 19.54 18.37
C GLU A 300 2.56 20.03 17.19
N GLN A 301 3.08 19.11 16.38
CA GLN A 301 3.95 19.42 15.24
C GLN A 301 3.20 19.55 13.92
N LYS A 302 1.88 19.26 13.88
CA LYS A 302 1.12 19.24 12.63
C LYS A 302 1.13 20.56 11.87
N SER A 303 1.04 21.69 12.56
CA SER A 303 1.03 23.03 11.94
C SER A 303 2.35 23.38 11.26
N LYS A 304 3.47 22.81 11.75
CA LYS A 304 4.80 22.96 11.15
C LYS A 304 4.87 22.31 9.77
N TYR A 305 4.34 21.10 9.62
CA TYR A 305 4.47 20.31 8.40
C TYR A 305 3.28 20.42 7.45
N ARG A 306 2.08 20.74 7.97
CA ARG A 306 0.83 20.71 7.21
C ARG A 306 0.29 22.11 6.98
N ASP A 307 -0.26 22.32 5.79
CA ASP A 307 -0.97 23.54 5.43
C ASP A 307 -2.29 23.62 6.23
N TYR A 308 -2.73 24.82 6.56
CA TYR A 308 -4.00 25.07 7.24
C TYR A 308 -5.18 25.01 6.25
N ARG A 309 -4.90 25.17 4.95
CA ARG A 309 -5.85 25.02 3.84
C ARG A 309 -5.91 23.57 3.39
N ARG A 310 -7.09 23.12 2.98
CA ARG A 310 -7.27 21.83 2.30
C ARG A 310 -6.79 21.94 0.85
N ARG A 311 -6.70 20.82 0.14
CA ARG A 311 -6.24 20.79 -1.26
C ARG A 311 -7.18 21.55 -2.22
N ASP A 312 -8.46 21.71 -1.85
CA ASP A 312 -9.42 22.56 -2.55
C ASP A 312 -9.31 24.04 -2.14
N GLY A 313 -8.32 24.40 -1.31
CA GLY A 313 -8.05 25.75 -0.83
C GLY A 313 -8.93 26.21 0.33
N ARG A 314 -9.90 25.41 0.78
CA ARG A 314 -10.80 25.79 1.88
C ARG A 314 -10.15 25.58 3.24
N VAL A 315 -10.46 26.44 4.20
CA VAL A 315 -10.07 26.24 5.61
C VAL A 315 -11.20 25.55 6.35
N MET A 316 -10.90 24.44 7.02
CA MET A 316 -11.85 23.66 7.80
C MET A 316 -11.56 23.85 9.28
N PHE A 317 -12.58 24.11 10.08
CA PHE A 317 -12.46 24.30 11.53
C PHE A 317 -13.06 23.10 12.28
N LYS A 318 -12.53 22.79 13.47
CA LYS A 318 -13.09 21.75 14.33
C LYS A 318 -14.37 22.26 15.00
N SER A 319 -15.54 21.82 14.53
CA SER A 319 -16.85 22.09 15.15
C SER A 319 -16.94 23.52 15.73
N ASP A 320 -17.31 23.69 17.00
CA ASP A 320 -17.48 25.01 17.61
C ASP A 320 -16.18 25.77 17.95
N SER A 321 -15.00 25.25 17.62
CA SER A 321 -13.73 25.90 17.93
C SER A 321 -13.14 26.68 16.75
N THR A 322 -12.19 27.54 17.05
CA THR A 322 -11.35 28.25 16.06
C THR A 322 -10.15 27.40 15.62
N ASP A 323 -10.06 26.14 16.05
CA ASP A 323 -8.95 25.27 15.68
C ASP A 323 -9.08 24.80 14.24
N VAL A 324 -8.06 25.07 13.44
CA VAL A 324 -8.01 24.62 12.04
C VAL A 324 -7.70 23.12 11.97
N ILE A 325 -8.41 22.41 11.11
CA ILE A 325 -8.14 21.03 10.74
C ILE A 325 -7.04 21.03 9.67
N PRO A 326 -5.85 20.48 9.95
CA PRO A 326 -4.73 20.54 9.01
C PRO A 326 -5.05 19.85 7.67
N GLY A 327 -4.63 20.50 6.59
CA GLY A 327 -4.67 20.05 5.20
C GLY A 327 -3.42 19.31 4.76
N PRO A 328 -3.01 19.33 3.48
CA PRO A 328 -1.89 18.53 2.99
C PRO A 328 -0.54 18.93 3.62
N TYR A 329 0.50 18.13 3.42
CA TYR A 329 1.87 18.56 3.68
C TYR A 329 2.19 19.82 2.86
N ARG A 330 2.88 20.77 3.50
CA ARG A 330 3.35 22.00 2.87
C ARG A 330 4.32 21.68 1.73
N MET A 331 4.35 22.54 0.70
CA MET A 331 5.25 22.35 -0.44
C MET A 331 6.72 22.33 -0.01
N SER A 332 7.12 23.19 0.93
CA SER A 332 8.48 23.23 1.47
C SER A 332 8.92 21.87 2.05
N TYR A 333 8.07 21.27 2.89
CA TYR A 333 8.34 19.95 3.45
C TYR A 333 8.39 18.85 2.38
N ARG A 334 7.52 18.93 1.37
CA ARG A 334 7.50 17.97 0.25
C ARG A 334 8.77 18.06 -0.60
N LYS A 335 9.27 19.28 -0.89
CA LYS A 335 10.56 19.53 -1.55
C LYS A 335 11.72 18.97 -0.71
N GLU A 336 11.76 19.29 0.58
CA GLU A 336 12.78 18.79 1.52
C GLU A 336 12.80 17.26 1.61
N PHE A 337 11.63 16.65 1.80
CA PHE A 337 11.53 15.20 1.94
C PHE A 337 11.89 14.46 0.64
N LEU A 338 11.51 15.01 -0.53
CA LEU A 338 11.91 14.45 -1.82
C LEU A 338 13.44 14.43 -1.95
N LYS A 339 14.11 15.52 -1.57
CA LYS A 339 15.57 15.59 -1.59
C LYS A 339 16.20 14.50 -0.70
N LYS A 340 15.75 14.39 0.55
CA LYS A 340 16.22 13.34 1.48
C LYS A 340 15.96 11.93 0.95
N LEU A 341 14.81 11.71 0.29
CA LEU A 341 14.46 10.43 -0.31
C LEU A 341 15.42 10.04 -1.46
N LEU A 342 15.80 11.01 -2.31
CA LEU A 342 16.77 10.80 -3.39
C LEU A 342 18.17 10.52 -2.82
N GLU A 343 18.59 11.26 -1.79
CA GLU A 343 19.87 11.06 -1.09
C GLU A 343 19.91 9.68 -0.42
N ALA A 344 18.85 9.30 0.28
CA ALA A 344 18.71 7.97 0.89
C ALA A 344 18.78 6.86 -0.16
N GLN A 345 18.18 7.03 -1.34
CA GLN A 345 18.28 6.04 -2.42
C GLN A 345 19.74 5.84 -2.87
N VAL A 346 20.54 6.90 -2.95
CA VAL A 346 21.95 6.81 -3.30
C VAL A 346 22.73 6.09 -2.20
N GLU A 347 22.48 6.43 -0.94
CA GLU A 347 23.17 5.86 0.22
C GLU A 347 22.85 4.36 0.40
N VAL A 348 21.56 4.01 0.39
CA VAL A 348 21.08 2.62 0.43
C VAL A 348 21.72 1.81 -0.69
N ASN A 349 21.69 2.29 -1.94
CA ASN A 349 22.25 1.55 -3.08
C ASN A 349 23.79 1.49 -3.11
N ARG A 350 24.47 2.39 -2.39
CA ARG A 350 25.93 2.35 -2.24
C ARG A 350 26.36 1.24 -1.29
N ASN A 351 25.57 1.03 -0.23
CA ASN A 351 25.91 0.13 0.87
C ASN A 351 25.18 -1.23 0.79
N ALA A 352 24.11 -1.34 0.01
CA ALA A 352 23.34 -2.57 -0.16
C ALA A 352 24.17 -3.71 -0.75
N PRO A 353 23.97 -4.96 -0.27
CA PRO A 353 24.55 -6.15 -0.86
C PRO A 353 24.21 -6.32 -2.35
N PRO A 354 25.01 -7.11 -3.12
CA PRO A 354 24.67 -7.46 -4.49
C PRO A 354 23.29 -8.13 -4.58
N GLY A 355 22.42 -7.61 -5.44
CA GLY A 355 21.05 -8.09 -5.61
C GLY A 355 20.00 -7.33 -4.78
N GLU A 356 20.42 -6.53 -3.79
CA GLU A 356 19.49 -5.83 -2.88
C GLU A 356 19.37 -4.32 -3.18
N LYS A 357 19.99 -3.87 -4.27
CA LYS A 357 19.79 -2.52 -4.78
C LYS A 357 18.33 -2.32 -5.15
N THR A 358 17.78 -1.20 -4.74
CA THR A 358 16.37 -0.90 -4.86
C THR A 358 16.14 0.48 -5.47
N VAL A 359 14.98 0.65 -6.09
CA VAL A 359 14.46 1.94 -6.49
C VAL A 359 13.45 2.35 -5.41
N LEU A 360 13.78 3.36 -4.62
CA LEU A 360 12.90 3.89 -3.59
C LEU A 360 11.79 4.76 -4.17
N ILE A 361 12.07 5.44 -5.28
CA ILE A 361 11.09 6.25 -6.03
C ILE A 361 11.32 6.09 -7.53
N HIS A 362 10.28 5.69 -8.25
CA HIS A 362 10.37 5.39 -9.68
C HIS A 362 10.25 6.65 -10.54
N ASP A 363 10.81 6.60 -11.75
CA ASP A 363 10.74 7.72 -12.72
C ASP A 363 9.31 8.12 -13.04
N ALA A 364 8.40 7.16 -13.19
CA ALA A 364 6.99 7.44 -13.41
C ALA A 364 6.36 8.22 -12.24
N GLU A 365 6.78 7.93 -10.98
CA GLU A 365 6.33 8.68 -9.81
C GLU A 365 6.91 10.10 -9.81
N LEU A 366 8.21 10.25 -10.10
CA LEU A 366 8.88 11.56 -10.19
C LEU A 366 8.24 12.44 -11.28
N MET A 367 7.94 11.86 -12.44
CA MET A 367 7.27 12.55 -13.55
C MET A 367 5.87 13.02 -13.14
N GLU A 368 5.09 12.17 -12.48
CA GLU A 368 3.74 12.54 -12.01
C GLU A 368 3.79 13.57 -10.87
N ILE A 369 4.75 13.46 -9.94
CA ILE A 369 4.99 14.48 -8.90
C ILE A 369 5.33 15.83 -9.52
N ARG A 370 6.28 15.85 -10.47
CA ARG A 370 6.66 17.05 -11.24
C ARG A 370 5.46 17.65 -11.95
N ARG A 371 4.65 16.83 -12.64
CA ARG A 371 3.43 17.26 -13.33
C ARG A 371 2.45 17.90 -12.34
N LEU A 372 2.21 17.28 -11.19
CA LEU A 372 1.31 17.80 -10.15
C LEU A 372 1.82 19.11 -9.55
N TRP A 373 3.11 19.24 -9.25
CA TRP A 373 3.65 20.46 -8.63
C TRP A 373 3.60 21.64 -9.60
N ARG A 374 3.94 21.42 -10.87
CA ARG A 374 3.81 22.44 -11.92
C ARG A 374 2.35 22.84 -12.14
N SER A 375 1.46 21.85 -12.31
CA SER A 375 0.07 22.10 -12.71
C SER A 375 -0.85 22.59 -11.59
N GLU A 376 -0.63 22.14 -10.34
CA GLU A 376 -1.52 22.44 -9.22
C GLU A 376 -0.95 23.47 -8.24
N ALA A 377 0.38 23.56 -8.11
CA ALA A 377 1.04 24.41 -7.13
C ALA A 377 1.85 25.55 -7.76
N GLY A 378 1.93 25.62 -9.10
CA GLY A 378 2.68 26.68 -9.79
C GLY A 378 4.19 26.60 -9.60
N GLU A 379 4.74 25.39 -9.39
CA GLU A 379 6.17 25.17 -9.17
C GLU A 379 6.92 25.22 -10.50
N TRP A 380 7.37 26.40 -10.95
CA TRP A 380 7.99 26.56 -12.28
C TRP A 380 9.50 26.35 -12.33
N GLU A 381 10.17 26.36 -11.17
CA GLU A 381 11.62 26.15 -11.01
C GLU A 381 12.07 24.73 -11.38
N ASP A 382 11.13 23.80 -11.52
CA ASP A 382 11.37 22.40 -11.86
C ASP A 382 12.27 21.68 -10.84
N PHE A 383 11.96 21.88 -9.55
CA PHE A 383 12.74 21.36 -8.45
C PHE A 383 13.01 19.85 -8.58
N VAL A 384 12.02 19.08 -9.06
CA VAL A 384 12.14 17.63 -9.23
C VAL A 384 13.23 17.26 -10.23
N ALA A 385 13.20 17.85 -11.43
CA ALA A 385 14.17 17.51 -12.47
C ALA A 385 15.60 17.93 -12.07
N THR A 386 15.74 19.12 -11.47
CA THR A 386 17.01 19.64 -10.97
C THR A 386 17.63 18.71 -9.92
N ASN A 387 16.87 18.33 -8.87
CA ASN A 387 17.39 17.46 -7.82
C ASN A 387 17.66 16.02 -8.31
N VAL A 388 16.88 15.50 -9.26
CA VAL A 388 17.18 14.21 -9.89
C VAL A 388 18.53 14.26 -10.63
N SER A 389 18.77 15.33 -11.39
CA SER A 389 20.05 15.52 -12.08
C SER A 389 21.22 15.68 -11.13
N GLU A 390 21.08 16.50 -10.09
CA GLU A 390 22.15 16.78 -9.13
C GLU A 390 22.49 15.59 -8.23
N ILE A 391 21.48 14.86 -7.74
CA ILE A 391 21.66 13.80 -6.73
C ILE A 391 21.85 12.43 -7.38
N LEU A 392 21.04 12.09 -8.40
CA LEU A 392 21.13 10.80 -9.09
C LEU A 392 22.08 10.82 -10.29
N GLY A 393 22.59 11.99 -10.69
CA GLY A 393 23.55 12.12 -11.80
C GLY A 393 22.97 11.75 -13.17
N ARG A 394 21.64 11.84 -13.34
CA ARG A 394 20.94 11.49 -14.59
C ARG A 394 19.78 12.44 -14.86
N ALA A 395 19.43 12.63 -16.13
CA ALA A 395 18.25 13.41 -16.49
C ALA A 395 16.96 12.61 -16.22
N LEU A 396 15.93 13.30 -15.72
CA LEU A 396 14.58 12.76 -15.69
C LEU A 396 14.01 12.77 -17.11
N PRO A 397 13.37 11.69 -17.59
CA PRO A 397 12.70 11.69 -18.88
C PRO A 397 11.69 12.85 -18.98
N VAL A 398 11.78 13.63 -20.04
CA VAL A 398 10.86 14.74 -20.32
C VAL A 398 9.76 14.21 -21.22
N GLU A 399 8.50 14.35 -20.81
CA GLU A 399 7.38 14.19 -21.75
C GLU A 399 7.39 15.38 -22.71
N ASP A 400 7.34 15.11 -24.01
CA ASP A 400 7.13 16.13 -25.04
C ASP A 400 5.78 16.80 -24.78
N ASP A 401 5.80 18.10 -24.47
CA ASP A 401 4.61 18.95 -24.45
C ASP A 401 4.84 19.97 -25.57
N ASP A 402 3.99 19.94 -26.59
CA ASP A 402 4.07 20.78 -27.80
C ASP A 402 3.78 22.29 -27.52
N GLY A 403 3.83 22.72 -26.26
CA GLY A 403 3.37 24.02 -25.78
C GLY A 403 4.43 24.86 -25.06
N TYR A 404 4.15 26.15 -24.95
CA TYR A 404 4.89 27.07 -24.06
C TYR A 404 4.83 26.57 -22.61
N ARG A 405 5.96 26.60 -21.90
CA ARG A 405 6.10 26.21 -20.50
C ARG A 405 6.69 27.38 -19.74
N PHE A 406 6.12 27.70 -18.58
CA PHE A 406 6.72 28.63 -17.65
C PHE A 406 7.98 28.02 -17.04
N ASP A 407 9.04 28.81 -16.86
CA ASP A 407 10.28 28.39 -16.23
C ASP A 407 10.62 29.23 -14.99
N GLY A 408 11.80 29.01 -14.40
CA GLY A 408 12.25 29.74 -13.23
C GLY A 408 12.34 31.26 -13.47
N SER A 409 12.71 31.69 -14.68
CA SER A 409 12.81 33.12 -15.01
C SER A 409 11.42 33.77 -15.09
N ASP A 410 10.42 33.06 -15.61
CA ASP A 410 9.02 33.50 -15.55
C ASP A 410 8.54 33.60 -14.09
N GLY A 411 9.02 32.71 -13.22
CA GLY A 411 8.73 32.72 -11.78
C GLY A 411 9.29 33.96 -11.07
N GLU A 412 10.54 34.32 -11.34
CA GLU A 412 11.16 35.54 -10.80
C GLU A 412 10.39 36.80 -11.20
N ILE A 413 9.98 36.89 -12.47
CA ILE A 413 9.14 38.00 -12.97
C ILE A 413 7.78 38.02 -12.28
N LEU A 414 7.17 36.84 -12.10
CA LEU A 414 5.87 36.74 -11.42
C LEU A 414 5.98 37.26 -9.98
N GLU A 415 7.02 36.87 -9.25
CA GLU A 415 7.26 37.33 -7.89
C GLU A 415 7.43 38.85 -7.81
N GLU A 416 8.20 39.45 -8.74
CA GLU A 416 8.40 40.90 -8.81
C GLU A 416 7.06 41.64 -9.00
N VAL A 417 6.26 41.20 -9.98
CA VAL A 417 4.94 41.79 -10.27
C VAL A 417 3.98 41.59 -9.10
N CYS A 418 3.95 40.40 -8.52
CA CYS A 418 3.11 40.10 -7.35
C CYS A 418 3.45 40.99 -6.15
N ALA A 419 4.73 41.28 -5.92
CA ALA A 419 5.17 42.17 -4.86
C ALA A 419 4.75 43.63 -5.10
N GLU A 420 4.75 44.08 -6.37
CA GLU A 420 4.29 45.44 -6.73
C GLU A 420 2.78 45.64 -6.45
N TYR A 421 1.96 44.63 -6.73
CA TYR A 421 0.50 44.72 -6.65
C TYR A 421 -0.13 44.09 -5.39
N ASP A 422 0.70 43.60 -4.45
CA ASP A 422 0.26 42.90 -3.24
C ASP A 422 -0.68 41.71 -3.53
N VAL A 423 -0.28 40.89 -4.51
CA VAL A 423 -1.04 39.69 -4.94
C VAL A 423 -0.22 38.44 -4.64
N PRO A 424 -0.80 37.37 -4.08
CA PRO A 424 -0.08 36.12 -3.86
C PRO A 424 0.47 35.50 -5.16
N PRO A 425 1.78 35.20 -5.27
CA PRO A 425 2.37 34.55 -6.44
C PRO A 425 1.73 33.21 -6.79
N GLU A 426 1.44 32.39 -5.77
CA GLU A 426 0.80 31.08 -5.95
C GLU A 426 -0.57 31.20 -6.66
N LEU A 427 -1.34 32.26 -6.36
CA LEU A 427 -2.63 32.52 -7.01
C LEU A 427 -2.44 32.79 -8.50
N LEU A 428 -1.58 33.73 -8.87
CA LEU A 428 -1.37 34.08 -10.28
C LEU A 428 -0.75 32.91 -11.05
N ALA A 429 0.20 32.18 -10.46
CA ALA A 429 0.80 31.02 -11.09
C ALA A 429 -0.25 29.95 -11.43
N GLN A 430 -1.18 29.67 -10.50
CA GLN A 430 -2.28 28.74 -10.74
C GLN A 430 -3.26 29.22 -11.82
N LEU A 431 -3.56 30.52 -11.87
CA LEU A 431 -4.43 31.10 -12.91
C LEU A 431 -3.80 31.00 -14.30
N LEU A 432 -2.51 31.32 -14.41
CA LEU A 432 -1.75 31.22 -15.66
C LEU A 432 -1.67 29.78 -16.15
N GLU A 433 -1.52 28.82 -15.23
CA GLU A 433 -1.50 27.40 -15.56
C GLU A 433 -2.88 26.88 -15.99
N VAL A 434 -3.97 27.36 -15.37
CA VAL A 434 -5.34 27.08 -15.83
C VAL A 434 -5.53 27.57 -17.26
N GLU A 435 -5.10 28.79 -17.58
CA GLU A 435 -5.21 29.37 -18.92
C GLU A 435 -4.34 28.61 -19.94
N ARG A 436 -3.11 28.25 -19.57
CA ARG A 436 -2.18 27.46 -20.39
C ARG A 436 -2.77 26.10 -20.74
N SER A 437 -3.34 25.39 -19.76
CA SER A 437 -3.86 24.03 -19.95
C SER A 437 -5.05 23.92 -20.90
N VAL A 438 -5.70 25.04 -21.25
CA VAL A 438 -6.80 25.07 -22.25
C VAL A 438 -6.38 25.71 -23.58
N ARG A 439 -5.11 26.12 -23.70
CA ARG A 439 -4.55 26.70 -24.92
C ARG A 439 -4.56 25.64 -26.03
N GLY A 440 -5.00 26.01 -27.23
CA GLY A 440 -5.09 25.09 -28.38
C GLY A 440 -6.35 24.20 -28.39
N LEU A 441 -7.14 24.15 -27.31
CA LEU A 441 -8.41 23.42 -27.31
C LEU A 441 -9.50 24.18 -28.08
N LYS A 442 -10.19 23.49 -28.99
CA LYS A 442 -11.32 24.04 -29.76
C LYS A 442 -12.49 24.49 -28.87
N ARG A 443 -12.65 23.91 -27.68
CA ARG A 443 -13.69 24.25 -26.70
C ARG A 443 -13.03 24.57 -25.36
N ARG A 444 -13.26 25.77 -24.85
CA ARG A 444 -12.71 26.29 -23.58
C ARG A 444 -13.75 26.38 -22.47
N SER A 445 -14.85 25.63 -22.57
CA SER A 445 -16.03 25.79 -21.71
C SER A 445 -15.78 25.57 -20.22
N SER A 446 -14.73 24.83 -19.85
CA SER A 446 -14.38 24.56 -18.45
C SER A 446 -13.44 25.58 -17.81
N VAL A 447 -12.88 26.54 -18.57
CA VAL A 447 -11.85 27.46 -18.06
C VAL A 447 -12.38 28.39 -16.97
N HIS A 448 -13.58 28.96 -17.16
CA HIS A 448 -14.18 29.87 -16.18
C HIS A 448 -14.51 29.17 -14.86
N GLN A 449 -14.97 27.92 -14.92
CA GLN A 449 -15.22 27.11 -13.72
C GLN A 449 -13.91 26.86 -12.95
N ARG A 450 -12.82 26.57 -13.66
CA ARG A 450 -11.50 26.33 -13.05
C ARG A 450 -10.89 27.61 -12.47
N ILE A 451 -10.99 28.74 -13.16
CA ILE A 451 -10.59 30.06 -12.65
C ILE A 451 -11.40 30.39 -11.39
N GLY A 452 -12.72 30.20 -11.41
CA GLY A 452 -13.58 30.40 -10.24
C GLY A 452 -13.13 29.55 -9.05
N ALA A 453 -12.83 28.27 -9.27
CA ALA A 453 -12.36 27.37 -8.23
C ALA A 453 -10.99 27.78 -7.64
N VAL A 454 -10.12 28.46 -8.40
CA VAL A 454 -8.85 29.01 -7.90
C VAL A 454 -9.12 30.29 -7.09
N MET A 455 -9.99 31.17 -7.57
CA MET A 455 -10.36 32.41 -6.88
C MET A 455 -11.12 32.17 -5.56
N GLU A 456 -11.87 31.07 -5.46
CA GLU A 456 -12.61 30.69 -4.24
C GLU A 456 -11.72 30.14 -3.10
N ARG A 457 -10.44 29.89 -3.37
CA ARG A 457 -9.49 29.39 -2.36
C ARG A 457 -9.16 30.46 -1.32
N GLU A 458 -8.72 30.02 -0.16
CA GLU A 458 -8.16 30.93 0.84
C GLU A 458 -6.72 31.29 0.47
N TRP A 459 -6.48 32.60 0.37
CA TRP A 459 -5.18 33.17 -0.02
C TRP A 459 -4.57 34.09 1.05
N ARG A 460 -5.34 34.40 2.09
CA ARG A 460 -4.87 35.11 3.29
C ARG A 460 -4.06 34.20 4.17
N ASP A 461 -3.27 34.77 5.09
CA ASP A 461 -2.57 33.97 6.09
C ASP A 461 -3.53 33.25 7.06
N GLN A 462 -2.97 32.37 7.88
CA GLN A 462 -3.75 31.57 8.82
C GLN A 462 -4.44 32.44 9.89
N GLU A 463 -3.79 33.49 10.38
CA GLU A 463 -4.30 34.33 11.45
C GLU A 463 -5.51 35.14 10.96
N GLU A 464 -5.41 35.73 9.78
CA GLU A 464 -6.47 36.44 9.09
C GLU A 464 -7.65 35.53 8.75
N ALA A 465 -7.39 34.30 8.28
CA ALA A 465 -8.44 33.33 7.98
C ALA A 465 -9.20 32.91 9.25
N VAL A 466 -8.49 32.69 10.36
CA VAL A 466 -9.09 32.37 11.67
C VAL A 466 -9.90 33.57 12.19
N ALA A 467 -9.36 34.78 12.13
CA ALA A 467 -10.04 36.00 12.56
C ALA A 467 -11.32 36.26 11.76
N ALA A 468 -11.27 36.08 10.43
CA ALA A 468 -12.44 36.22 9.57
C ALA A 468 -13.52 35.18 9.88
N HIS A 469 -13.15 33.95 10.22
CA HIS A 469 -14.10 32.92 10.64
C HIS A 469 -14.75 33.25 11.99
N ALA A 470 -13.96 33.68 12.98
CA ALA A 470 -14.46 34.09 14.29
C ALA A 470 -15.45 35.27 14.18
N ALA A 471 -15.15 36.25 13.32
CA ALA A 471 -16.03 37.39 13.05
C ALA A 471 -17.33 37.01 12.34
N ARG A 472 -17.32 35.99 11.46
CA ARG A 472 -18.56 35.47 10.86
C ARG A 472 -19.42 34.76 11.90
N LYS A 473 -18.80 33.92 12.74
CA LYS A 473 -19.51 33.19 13.79
C LYS A 473 -20.19 34.11 14.81
N SER A 474 -19.55 35.23 15.18
CA SER A 474 -20.18 36.21 16.09
C SER A 474 -21.37 36.93 15.47
N ARG A 475 -21.33 37.18 14.14
CA ARG A 475 -22.44 37.78 13.39
C ARG A 475 -23.62 36.84 13.23
N ASP A 476 -23.39 35.55 13.01
CA ASP A 476 -24.46 34.55 12.85
C ASP A 476 -25.11 34.16 14.20
N ALA A 477 -24.40 34.40 15.30
CA ALA A 477 -24.90 34.18 16.67
C ALA A 477 -25.66 35.39 17.25
N SER A 478 -25.57 36.56 16.62
CA SER A 478 -26.28 37.81 16.97
C SER A 478 -27.54 37.96 16.13
#